data_AF-A0A2S0QU18-F1
#
_entry.id   AF-A0A2S0QU18-F1
#
_cell.length_a   1.000
_cell.length_b   1.000
_cell.length_c   1.000
_cell.angle_alpha   90.00
_cell.angle_beta   90.00
_cell.angle_gamma   90.00
#
_symmetry.space_group_name_H-M   'P 1'
#
loop_
_entity.id
_entity.type
_entity.pdbx_description
1 polymer ?
#
loop_
_entity_poly.entity_id
_entity_poly.type
_entity_poly.pdbx_seq_one_letter_code
_entity_poly.pdbx_strand_id
1 'polypeptide(L)'
;MDLPELRRPQVQVPGGQRLVSATTCPPHACNPQPLLAACFARIAATRMAALPVVNPALSVAVPAMQDWLGEWLGVLVTPWTVNLVILPGPGGRFRAIEVGGAQWWDFPSGRYEFLGHHEDGLGHYQSCSLLSPVFEFATQAQAEAFARAAFDALLAAPLPPPASAEGARLAGGSALAQPLSRRDFLLGGPFGGGR
;
A
#
# COMPACT_ATOMS: atom_id res chain seq x y z
N MET A 1 -14.30 -12.74 -65.06
CA MET A 1 -15.10 -13.22 -63.91
C MET A 1 -14.35 -12.79 -62.67
N ASP A 2 -14.77 -11.66 -62.14
CA ASP A 2 -14.10 -10.91 -61.06
C ASP A 2 -14.80 -11.22 -59.74
N LEU A 3 -14.05 -11.64 -58.73
CA LEU A 3 -14.53 -11.87 -57.36
C LEU A 3 -14.10 -10.67 -56.51
N PRO A 4 -15.01 -9.93 -55.86
CA PRO A 4 -14.63 -8.81 -55.01
C PRO A 4 -14.19 -9.29 -53.63
N GLU A 5 -12.96 -8.95 -53.25
CA GLU A 5 -12.44 -9.12 -51.90
C GLU A 5 -13.23 -8.26 -50.90
N LEU A 6 -13.79 -8.93 -49.88
CA LEU A 6 -14.42 -8.31 -48.71
C LEU A 6 -13.40 -7.48 -47.93
N ARG A 7 -13.44 -6.15 -48.11
CA ARG A 7 -12.83 -5.18 -47.21
C ARG A 7 -13.39 -5.36 -45.80
N ARG A 8 -12.58 -5.94 -44.90
CA ARG A 8 -12.78 -5.83 -43.46
C ARG A 8 -12.48 -4.38 -43.02
N PRO A 9 -13.36 -3.69 -42.30
CA PRO A 9 -12.99 -2.43 -41.67
C PRO A 9 -12.02 -2.73 -40.51
N GLN A 10 -10.80 -2.22 -40.61
CA GLN A 10 -9.90 -2.12 -39.45
C GLN A 10 -10.54 -1.15 -38.45
N VAL A 11 -11.02 -1.69 -37.34
CA VAL A 11 -11.35 -0.90 -36.14
C VAL A 11 -10.03 -0.46 -35.54
N GLN A 12 -9.63 0.77 -35.86
CA GLN A 12 -8.57 1.50 -35.18
C GLN A 12 -9.08 1.83 -33.77
N VAL A 13 -8.64 1.06 -32.77
CA VAL A 13 -8.83 1.44 -31.37
C VAL A 13 -7.74 2.47 -31.05
N PRO A 14 -8.05 3.75 -30.73
CA PRO A 14 -7.02 4.68 -30.30
C PRO A 14 -6.67 4.33 -28.86
N GLY A 15 -5.63 3.52 -28.68
CA GLY A 15 -4.91 3.38 -27.41
C GLY A 15 -4.13 4.66 -27.13
N GLY A 16 -4.84 5.79 -27.01
CA GLY A 16 -4.28 7.05 -26.56
C GLY A 16 -3.91 6.88 -25.10
N GLN A 17 -2.65 6.53 -24.83
CA GLN A 17 -2.05 6.84 -23.54
C GLN A 17 -2.11 8.35 -23.43
N ARG A 18 -3.15 8.85 -22.75
CA ARG A 18 -3.27 10.24 -22.39
C ARG A 18 -2.05 10.51 -21.53
N LEU A 19 -1.04 11.15 -22.11
CA LEU A 19 0.00 11.83 -21.35
C LEU A 19 -0.74 12.81 -20.46
N VAL A 20 -1.05 12.36 -19.24
CA VAL A 20 -1.44 13.22 -18.15
C VAL A 20 -0.29 14.21 -18.04
N SER A 21 -0.57 15.43 -18.51
CA SER A 21 0.31 16.57 -18.33
C SER A 21 0.71 16.55 -16.86
N ALA A 22 2.00 16.47 -16.59
CA ALA A 22 2.48 16.52 -15.22
C ALA A 22 2.10 17.92 -14.72
N THR A 23 0.99 18.02 -13.98
CA THR A 23 0.68 19.23 -13.22
C THR A 23 1.84 19.40 -12.27
N THR A 24 2.70 20.38 -12.55
CA THR A 24 3.84 20.71 -11.71
C THR A 24 3.29 21.18 -10.38
N CYS A 25 3.36 20.32 -9.36
CA CYS A 25 3.01 20.66 -8.00
C CYS A 25 4.19 21.45 -7.39
N PRO A 26 3.97 22.59 -6.73
CA PRO A 26 5.05 23.32 -6.08
C PRO A 26 5.69 22.44 -4.99
N PRO A 27 7.03 22.31 -4.96
CA PRO A 27 7.71 21.49 -3.97
C PRO A 27 7.70 22.15 -2.59
N HIS A 28 7.71 21.32 -1.54
CA HIS A 28 7.93 21.79 -0.18
C HIS A 28 9.40 22.13 0.03
N ALA A 29 9.69 23.41 0.26
CA ALA A 29 11.06 23.91 0.46
C ALA A 29 11.68 23.49 1.80
N CYS A 30 10.85 23.19 2.80
CA CYS A 30 11.26 22.70 4.11
C CYS A 30 10.48 21.43 4.46
N ASN A 31 10.94 20.71 5.50
CA ASN A 31 10.32 19.47 5.94
C ASN A 31 8.81 19.66 6.21
N PRO A 32 7.91 19.02 5.43
CA PRO A 32 6.47 19.22 5.54
C PRO A 32 5.82 18.41 6.66
N GLN A 33 6.59 17.73 7.52
CA GLN A 33 6.08 16.94 8.64
C GLN A 33 5.03 17.67 9.49
N PRO A 34 5.23 18.93 9.94
CA PRO A 34 4.22 19.63 10.74
C PRO A 34 2.94 19.93 9.96
N LEU A 35 3.08 20.25 8.67
CA LEU A 35 1.95 20.53 7.77
C LEU A 35 1.10 19.27 7.55
N LEU A 36 1.77 18.14 7.28
CA LEU A 36 1.13 16.85 7.13
C LEU A 36 0.37 16.45 8.41
N ALA A 37 1.03 16.54 9.57
CA ALA A 37 0.42 16.21 10.86
C ALA A 37 -0.82 17.08 11.13
N ALA A 38 -0.74 18.39 10.91
CA ALA A 38 -1.86 19.32 11.09
C ALA A 38 -3.03 19.02 10.13
N CYS A 39 -2.73 18.74 8.86
CA CYS A 39 -3.75 18.39 7.86
C CYS A 39 -4.53 17.14 8.28
N PHE A 40 -3.83 16.07 8.65
CA PHE A 40 -4.48 14.83 9.07
C PHE A 40 -5.17 14.94 10.43
N ALA A 41 -4.66 15.75 11.36
CA ALA A 41 -5.34 16.04 12.62
C ALA A 41 -6.71 16.70 12.37
N ARG A 42 -6.79 17.63 11.40
CA ARG A 42 -8.06 18.23 10.97
C ARG A 42 -8.99 17.20 10.34
N ILE A 43 -8.48 16.28 9.51
CA ILE A 43 -9.28 15.20 8.92
C ILE A 43 -9.85 14.27 10.02
N ALA A 44 -9.02 13.92 11.00
CA ALA A 44 -9.40 13.12 12.15
C ALA A 44 -10.52 13.79 12.96
N ALA A 45 -10.44 15.11 13.17
CA ALA A 45 -11.43 15.88 13.92
C ALA A 45 -12.73 16.17 13.14
N THR A 46 -12.76 15.97 11.82
CA THR A 46 -13.90 16.34 10.96
C THR A 46 -14.51 15.13 10.27
N ARG A 47 -13.94 14.72 9.14
CA ARG A 47 -14.49 13.69 8.25
C ARG A 47 -14.49 12.29 8.88
N MET A 48 -13.49 12.00 9.71
CA MET A 48 -13.28 10.66 10.27
C MET A 48 -13.79 10.49 11.71
N ALA A 49 -14.12 11.58 12.42
CA ALA A 49 -14.38 11.59 13.87
C ALA A 49 -15.47 10.62 14.35
N ALA A 50 -16.44 10.28 13.49
CA ALA A 50 -17.59 9.44 13.83
C ALA A 50 -17.55 8.04 13.18
N LEU A 51 -16.45 7.66 12.53
CA LEU A 51 -16.38 6.37 11.85
C LEU A 51 -15.98 5.25 12.82
N PRO A 52 -16.58 4.05 12.70
CA PRO A 52 -16.30 2.93 13.60
C PRO A 52 -14.87 2.39 13.47
N VAL A 53 -14.14 2.79 12.42
CA VAL A 53 -12.73 2.42 12.18
C VAL A 53 -11.74 3.21 13.04
N VAL A 54 -12.20 4.24 13.75
CA VAL A 54 -11.34 5.09 14.59
C VAL A 54 -10.99 4.39 15.89
N ASN A 55 -9.70 4.20 16.14
CA ASN A 55 -9.15 3.80 17.42
C ASN A 55 -8.94 5.05 18.30
N PRO A 56 -9.71 5.24 19.38
CA PRO A 56 -9.62 6.43 20.23
C PRO A 56 -8.32 6.49 21.05
N ALA A 57 -7.58 5.39 21.16
CA ALA A 57 -6.28 5.38 21.86
C ALA A 57 -5.16 5.99 21.02
N LEU A 58 -5.41 6.26 19.73
CA LEU A 58 -4.44 6.78 18.79
C LEU A 58 -4.76 8.22 18.40
N SER A 59 -3.70 8.95 18.07
CA SER A 59 -3.74 10.30 17.53
C SER A 59 -2.90 10.38 16.27
N VAL A 60 -3.09 11.45 15.49
CA VAL A 60 -2.29 11.67 14.29
C VAL A 60 -0.86 12.01 14.67
N ALA A 61 0.09 11.26 14.13
CA ALA A 61 1.52 11.50 14.31
C ALA A 61 2.30 11.20 13.02
N VAL A 62 3.46 11.84 12.87
CA VAL A 62 4.40 11.58 11.77
C VAL A 62 5.76 11.26 12.39
N PRO A 63 5.99 9.99 12.82
CA PRO A 63 7.17 9.61 13.60
C PRO A 63 8.50 9.68 12.87
N ALA A 64 8.46 9.69 11.53
CA ALA A 64 9.64 9.85 10.69
C ALA A 64 9.30 10.59 9.41
N MET A 65 10.18 11.52 9.04
CA MET A 65 10.17 12.20 7.75
C MET A 65 11.59 12.58 7.35
N GLN A 66 11.99 12.27 6.12
CA GLN A 66 13.32 12.59 5.60
C GLN A 66 13.31 12.85 4.09
N ASP A 67 14.42 13.41 3.59
CA ASP A 67 14.68 13.50 2.16
C ASP A 67 14.94 12.09 1.57
N TRP A 68 14.22 11.78 0.50
CA TRP A 68 14.41 10.58 -0.30
C TRP A 68 14.40 10.94 -1.78
N LEU A 69 15.59 10.91 -2.40
CA LEU A 69 15.78 11.23 -3.82
C LEU A 69 15.29 12.65 -4.19
N GLY A 70 15.40 13.60 -3.26
CA GLY A 70 14.91 14.97 -3.43
C GLY A 70 13.41 15.14 -3.19
N GLU A 71 12.71 14.11 -2.72
CA GLU A 71 11.30 14.15 -2.32
C GLU A 71 11.17 13.91 -0.82
N TRP A 72 10.04 14.28 -0.22
CA TRP A 72 9.85 14.09 1.22
C TRP A 72 9.14 12.77 1.51
N LEU A 73 9.87 11.79 2.03
CA LEU A 73 9.33 10.50 2.46
C LEU A 73 9.04 10.52 3.95
N GLY A 74 7.86 10.06 4.34
CA GLY A 74 7.48 9.94 5.75
C GLY A 74 6.60 8.73 6.03
N VAL A 75 6.35 8.51 7.32
CA VAL A 75 5.35 7.56 7.79
C VAL A 75 4.33 8.30 8.66
N LEU A 76 3.06 8.09 8.36
CA LEU A 76 1.92 8.74 8.98
C LEU A 76 1.13 7.70 9.78
N VAL A 77 1.01 7.96 11.08
CA VAL A 77 0.11 7.25 11.99
C VAL A 77 -1.18 8.06 12.08
N THR A 78 -2.30 7.40 11.81
CA THR A 78 -3.64 7.96 12.06
C THR A 78 -4.44 7.01 12.95
N PRO A 79 -5.52 7.50 13.56
CA PRO A 79 -6.42 6.65 14.35
C PRO A 79 -7.07 5.48 13.60
N TRP A 80 -6.99 5.44 12.26
CA TRP A 80 -7.60 4.38 11.44
C TRP A 80 -6.57 3.56 10.64
N THR A 81 -5.42 4.15 10.28
CA THR A 81 -4.42 3.55 9.39
C THR A 81 -3.00 4.01 9.70
N VAL A 82 -2.01 3.17 9.35
CA VAL A 82 -0.61 3.58 9.24
C VAL A 82 -0.22 3.54 7.76
N ASN A 83 0.29 4.67 7.24
CA ASN A 83 0.62 4.83 5.82
C ASN A 83 2.04 5.35 5.64
N LEU A 84 2.74 4.86 4.62
CA LEU A 84 3.87 5.59 4.05
C LEU A 84 3.34 6.73 3.20
N VAL A 85 4.04 7.85 3.21
CA VAL A 85 3.65 9.06 2.49
C VAL A 85 4.84 9.65 1.75
N ILE A 86 4.60 10.14 0.55
CA ILE A 86 5.57 10.92 -0.23
C ILE A 86 4.93 12.25 -0.58
N LEU A 87 5.65 13.33 -0.27
CA LEU A 87 5.28 14.71 -0.60
C LEU A 87 6.30 15.31 -1.57
N PRO A 88 5.86 16.24 -2.44
CA PRO A 88 6.72 16.84 -3.44
C PRO A 88 7.86 17.63 -2.78
N GLY A 89 9.09 17.32 -3.14
CA GLY A 89 10.31 18.04 -2.84
C GLY A 89 11.00 18.52 -4.13
N PRO A 90 12.21 19.10 -4.04
CA PRO A 90 12.92 19.67 -5.19
C PRO A 90 13.42 18.64 -6.22
N GLY A 91 13.27 17.34 -5.97
CA GLY A 91 13.81 16.25 -6.80
C GLY A 91 13.13 16.07 -8.15
N GLY A 92 11.91 16.58 -8.35
CA GLY A 92 11.19 16.56 -9.63
C GLY A 92 10.73 15.17 -10.08
N ARG A 93 10.78 14.16 -9.20
CA ARG A 93 10.33 12.79 -9.45
C ARG A 93 8.87 12.58 -9.08
N PHE A 94 8.37 13.38 -8.14
CA PHE A 94 6.98 13.36 -7.74
C PHE A 94 6.07 13.79 -8.88
N ARG A 95 5.06 12.96 -9.19
CA ARG A 95 4.00 13.33 -10.12
C ARG A 95 2.72 13.64 -9.33
N ALA A 96 2.13 14.80 -9.59
CA ALA A 96 0.76 15.06 -9.16
C ALA A 96 -0.16 14.07 -9.87
N ILE A 97 -0.76 13.17 -9.09
CA ILE A 97 -1.65 12.14 -9.57
C ILE A 97 -3.00 12.34 -8.89
N GLU A 98 -4.05 12.38 -9.71
CA GLU A 98 -5.43 12.44 -9.24
C GLU A 98 -5.83 11.13 -8.56
N VAL A 99 -6.89 11.21 -7.75
CA VAL A 99 -7.46 10.03 -7.09
C VAL A 99 -7.75 8.92 -8.11
N GLY A 100 -7.24 7.72 -7.85
CA GLY A 100 -7.36 6.55 -8.73
C GLY A 100 -6.17 6.30 -9.64
N GLY A 101 -5.17 7.19 -9.66
CA GLY A 101 -3.86 6.90 -10.25
C GLY A 101 -2.84 6.47 -9.20
N ALA A 102 -1.75 5.86 -9.68
CA ALA A 102 -0.65 5.40 -8.85
C ALA A 102 0.72 5.66 -9.49
N GLN A 103 1.75 5.79 -8.65
CA GLN A 103 3.16 5.86 -9.03
C GLN A 103 3.94 4.79 -8.28
N TRP A 104 4.83 4.11 -9.00
CA TRP A 104 5.75 3.15 -8.41
C TRP A 104 7.02 3.84 -7.94
N TRP A 105 7.46 3.50 -6.73
CA TRP A 105 8.70 3.96 -6.13
C TRP A 105 9.61 2.79 -5.80
N ASP A 106 10.88 2.95 -6.12
CA ASP A 106 11.92 1.97 -5.81
C ASP A 106 12.60 2.36 -4.50
N PHE A 107 12.58 1.43 -3.55
CA PHE A 107 13.25 1.50 -2.27
C PHE A 107 14.25 0.35 -2.12
N PRO A 108 15.21 0.44 -1.19
CA PRO A 108 16.13 -0.66 -0.91
C PRO A 108 15.41 -1.97 -0.60
N SER A 109 14.28 -1.93 0.12
CA SER A 109 13.50 -3.12 0.46
C SER A 109 12.70 -3.71 -0.72
N GLY A 110 12.48 -2.94 -1.79
CA GLY A 110 11.69 -3.36 -2.95
C GLY A 110 10.94 -2.21 -3.62
N ARG A 111 10.03 -2.58 -4.52
CA ARG A 111 9.24 -1.63 -5.31
C ARG A 111 7.81 -1.57 -4.80
N TYR A 112 7.31 -0.36 -4.52
CA TYR A 112 6.01 -0.14 -3.88
C TYR A 112 5.15 0.79 -4.72
N GLU A 113 3.84 0.50 -4.74
CA GLU A 113 2.85 1.35 -5.41
C GLU A 113 2.31 2.38 -4.42
N PHE A 114 2.38 3.65 -4.80
CA PHE A 114 1.83 4.75 -4.04
C PHE A 114 0.66 5.37 -4.81
N LEU A 115 -0.48 5.50 -4.14
CA LEU A 115 -1.69 6.08 -4.70
C LEU A 115 -1.66 7.60 -4.58
N GLY A 116 -2.13 8.30 -5.62
CA GLY A 116 -2.23 9.75 -5.64
C GLY A 116 -3.41 10.27 -4.82
N HIS A 117 -3.17 11.32 -4.04
CA HIS A 117 -4.16 12.01 -3.24
C HIS A 117 -3.95 13.53 -3.33
N HIS A 118 -4.98 14.27 -2.95
CA HIS A 118 -4.93 15.72 -2.82
C HIS A 118 -5.72 16.15 -1.59
N GLU A 119 -5.12 16.99 -0.74
CA GLU A 119 -5.81 17.60 0.39
C GLU A 119 -5.59 19.11 0.43
N ASP A 120 -6.66 19.85 0.73
CA ASP A 120 -6.62 21.31 0.77
C ASP A 120 -5.66 21.81 1.86
N GLY A 121 -4.65 22.56 1.45
CA GLY A 121 -3.60 23.09 2.34
C GLY A 121 -2.36 22.21 2.47
N LEU A 122 -2.43 20.94 2.08
CA LEU A 122 -1.25 20.07 1.91
C LEU A 122 -0.79 20.02 0.44
N GLY A 123 -1.75 20.02 -0.49
CA GLY A 123 -1.53 19.81 -1.91
C GLY A 123 -1.57 18.34 -2.28
N HIS A 124 -0.95 18.00 -3.41
CA HIS A 124 -0.84 16.60 -3.83
C HIS A 124 0.18 15.86 -2.97
N TYR A 125 -0.20 14.67 -2.53
CA TYR A 125 0.69 13.73 -1.87
C TYR A 125 0.37 12.33 -2.37
N GLN A 126 1.29 11.40 -2.16
CA GLN A 126 1.08 10.01 -2.48
C GLN A 126 1.16 9.16 -1.21
N SER A 127 0.38 8.10 -1.12
CA SER A 127 0.39 7.23 0.05
C SER A 127 0.35 5.74 -0.28
N CYS A 128 0.96 4.94 0.59
CA CYS A 128 0.94 3.49 0.54
C CYS A 128 0.52 2.97 1.92
N SER A 129 -0.63 2.30 2.00
CA SER A 129 -1.13 1.79 3.28
C SER A 129 -0.34 0.59 3.74
N LEU A 130 0.26 0.69 4.92
CA LEU A 130 1.00 -0.39 5.56
C LEU A 130 0.07 -1.27 6.39
N LEU A 131 -0.87 -0.63 7.09
CA LEU A 131 -1.76 -1.32 8.01
C LEU A 131 -3.13 -0.65 8.09
N SER A 132 -4.16 -1.47 7.90
CA SER A 132 -5.57 -1.11 8.08
C SER A 132 -6.37 -2.38 8.42
N PRO A 133 -7.16 -2.43 9.52
CA PRO A 133 -7.34 -1.40 10.54
C PRO A 133 -6.32 -1.48 11.70
N VAL A 134 -6.09 -0.35 12.37
CA VAL A 134 -5.09 -0.17 13.46
C VAL A 134 -5.57 -0.56 14.87
N PHE A 135 -6.61 -1.40 14.96
CA PHE A 135 -7.14 -1.84 16.26
C PHE A 135 -6.17 -2.69 17.06
N GLU A 136 -5.13 -3.23 16.42
CA GLU A 136 -4.07 -4.00 17.07
C GLU A 136 -3.18 -3.15 18.00
N PHE A 137 -3.16 -1.82 17.83
CA PHE A 137 -2.41 -0.94 18.72
C PHE A 137 -3.24 -0.52 19.93
N ALA A 138 -2.80 -0.92 21.11
CA ALA A 138 -3.42 -0.50 22.37
C ALA A 138 -2.97 0.90 22.80
N THR A 139 -1.83 1.39 22.30
CA THR A 139 -1.25 2.68 22.69
C THR A 139 -0.62 3.41 21.52
N GLN A 140 -0.57 4.74 21.61
CA GLN A 140 0.13 5.61 20.65
C GLN A 140 1.59 5.18 20.45
N ALA A 141 2.31 4.90 21.56
CA ALA A 141 3.72 4.52 21.50
C ALA A 141 3.96 3.24 20.68
N GLN A 142 3.06 2.26 20.74
CA GLN A 142 3.15 1.05 19.93
C GLN A 142 2.98 1.36 18.44
N ALA A 143 2.00 2.19 18.09
CA ALA A 143 1.76 2.58 16.70
C ALA A 143 2.95 3.38 16.13
N GLU A 144 3.52 4.30 16.91
CA GLU A 144 4.70 5.07 16.50
C GLU A 144 5.95 4.20 16.38
N ALA A 145 6.16 3.25 17.29
CA ALA A 145 7.26 2.30 17.22
C ALA A 145 7.14 1.39 15.97
N PHE A 146 5.94 0.89 15.69
CA PHE A 146 5.67 0.12 14.47
C PHE A 146 5.93 0.96 13.21
N ALA A 147 5.41 2.18 13.16
CA ALA A 147 5.59 3.09 12.04
C ALA A 147 7.08 3.37 11.78
N ARG A 148 7.85 3.62 12.85
CA ARG A 148 9.30 3.82 12.74
C ARG A 148 10.02 2.57 12.25
N ALA A 149 9.69 1.40 12.79
CA ALA A 149 10.28 0.14 12.35
C ALA A 149 9.97 -0.16 10.88
N ALA A 150 8.74 0.09 10.42
CA ALA A 150 8.36 -0.08 9.02
C ALA A 150 9.10 0.89 8.09
N PHE A 151 9.28 2.14 8.54
CA PHE A 151 10.04 3.15 7.80
C PHE A 151 11.53 2.80 7.71
N ASP A 152 12.14 2.32 8.79
CA ASP A 152 13.53 1.87 8.79
C ASP A 152 13.70 0.61 7.91
N ALA A 153 12.73 -0.32 7.94
CA ALA A 153 12.72 -1.51 7.11
C ALA A 153 12.57 -1.20 5.62
N LEU A 154 11.81 -0.17 5.24
CA LEU A 154 11.67 0.30 3.85
C LEU A 154 13.03 0.75 3.28
N LEU A 155 13.86 1.36 4.11
CA LEU A 155 15.14 1.95 3.72
C LEU A 155 16.32 1.00 3.90
N ALA A 156 16.13 -0.10 4.62
CA ALA A 156 17.09 -1.18 4.69
C ALA A 156 17.00 -2.05 3.42
N ALA A 157 18.14 -2.52 2.93
CA ALA A 157 18.16 -3.59 1.94
C ALA A 157 17.41 -4.81 2.50
N PRO A 158 16.74 -5.61 1.65
CA PRO A 158 15.92 -6.71 2.14
C PRO A 158 16.84 -7.65 2.90
N LEU A 159 16.53 -7.90 4.18
CA LEU A 159 17.11 -9.04 4.84
C LEU A 159 16.69 -10.26 4.00
N PRO A 160 17.60 -11.20 3.65
CA PRO A 160 17.19 -12.44 3.01
C PRO A 160 15.98 -13.00 3.78
N PRO A 161 14.92 -13.41 3.06
CA PRO A 161 13.64 -13.67 3.69
C PRO A 161 13.86 -14.58 4.89
N PRO A 162 13.37 -14.23 6.10
CA PRO A 162 13.27 -15.24 7.13
C PRO A 162 12.46 -16.37 6.51
N ALA A 163 12.90 -17.62 6.70
CA ALA A 163 12.16 -18.80 6.28
C ALA A 163 10.82 -18.85 7.03
N SER A 164 9.91 -17.96 6.66
CA SER A 164 8.51 -18.02 7.02
C SER A 164 7.92 -19.15 6.19
N ALA A 165 7.23 -20.06 6.86
CA ALA A 165 6.71 -21.30 6.31
C ALA A 165 5.75 -21.11 5.11
N GLU A 166 5.37 -19.89 4.76
CA GLU A 166 4.52 -19.57 3.61
C GLU A 166 5.31 -19.41 2.29
N GLY A 167 6.61 -19.09 2.34
CA GLY A 167 7.48 -19.04 1.14
C GLY A 167 7.93 -20.41 0.65
N ALA A 168 7.89 -21.43 1.52
CA ALA A 168 8.33 -22.79 1.20
C ALA A 168 7.31 -23.57 0.35
N ARG A 169 6.02 -23.17 0.31
CA ARG A 169 4.99 -23.87 -0.47
C ARG A 169 4.98 -23.50 -1.95
N LEU A 170 5.46 -22.31 -2.32
CA LEU A 170 5.42 -21.81 -3.70
C LEU A 170 6.75 -21.99 -4.44
N ALA A 171 7.82 -22.38 -3.75
CA ALA A 171 9.17 -22.46 -4.31
C ALA A 171 9.78 -23.88 -4.38
N GLY A 172 9.00 -24.95 -4.17
CA GLY A 172 9.52 -26.32 -4.22
C GLY A 172 8.48 -27.33 -4.68
N GLY A 173 8.72 -27.94 -5.85
CA GLY A 173 7.87 -28.95 -6.44
C GLY A 173 7.64 -30.18 -5.56
N SER A 174 6.41 -30.68 -5.62
CA SER A 174 5.91 -32.02 -5.33
C SER A 174 6.89 -33.07 -4.78
N ALA A 175 6.66 -33.50 -3.54
CA ALA A 175 6.84 -34.90 -3.17
C ALA A 175 5.85 -35.31 -2.07
N LEU A 176 5.17 -36.43 -2.34
CA LEU A 176 4.34 -37.26 -1.46
C LEU A 176 2.85 -36.92 -1.39
N ALA A 177 2.18 -37.41 -2.42
CA ALA A 177 0.81 -37.90 -2.39
C ALA A 177 0.44 -38.55 -1.05
N GLN A 178 -0.73 -38.19 -0.53
CA GLN A 178 -1.78 -39.19 -0.37
C GLN A 178 -3.13 -38.61 -0.86
N PRO A 179 -3.84 -39.33 -1.74
CA PRO A 179 -5.17 -38.93 -2.18
C PRO A 179 -6.17 -39.25 -1.07
N LEU A 180 -6.80 -38.22 -0.50
CA LEU A 180 -8.02 -38.42 0.27
C LEU A 180 -9.11 -38.92 -0.68
N SER A 181 -9.33 -40.23 -0.65
CA SER A 181 -10.39 -40.90 -1.37
C SER A 181 -11.73 -40.39 -0.85
N ARG A 182 -12.60 -39.91 -1.73
CA ARG A 182 -13.96 -39.42 -1.44
C ARG A 182 -14.89 -40.48 -0.80
N ARG A 183 -14.39 -41.68 -0.52
CA ARG A 183 -15.13 -42.83 0.04
C ARG A 183 -15.08 -42.94 1.57
N ASP A 184 -14.21 -42.18 2.25
CA ASP A 184 -14.14 -42.16 3.73
C ASP A 184 -15.11 -41.17 4.39
N PHE A 185 -15.91 -40.44 3.62
CA PHE A 185 -16.80 -39.40 4.15
C PHE A 185 -18.26 -39.85 4.36
N LEU A 186 -18.67 -41.06 3.96
CA LEU A 186 -20.10 -41.45 3.97
C LEU A 186 -20.42 -42.87 4.46
N LEU A 187 -19.59 -43.47 5.32
CA LEU A 187 -19.99 -44.67 6.08
C LEU A 187 -19.48 -44.54 7.52
N GLY A 188 -20.42 -44.32 8.44
CA GLY A 188 -20.17 -43.85 9.79
C GLY A 188 -19.58 -44.86 10.77
N GLY A 189 -19.09 -44.30 11.88
CA GLY A 189 -19.43 -44.78 13.22
C GLY A 189 -18.41 -45.73 13.90
N PRO A 190 -17.98 -45.44 15.14
CA PRO A 190 -17.00 -46.23 15.89
C PRO A 190 -17.65 -47.24 16.84
N PHE A 191 -17.41 -48.54 16.67
CA PHE A 191 -17.58 -49.64 17.65
C PHE A 191 -16.78 -50.83 17.08
N GLY A 192 -15.95 -51.63 17.75
CA GLY A 192 -15.66 -51.90 19.16
C GLY A 192 -15.29 -53.40 19.26
N GLY A 193 -14.20 -53.76 19.96
CA GLY A 193 -13.84 -55.14 20.38
C GLY A 193 -13.28 -56.06 19.26
N GLY A 194 -12.31 -56.94 19.46
CA GLY A 194 -11.81 -57.53 20.70
C GLY A 194 -11.88 -59.06 20.59
N ARG A 195 -10.76 -59.67 20.16
CA ARG A 195 -10.45 -61.10 19.99
C ARG A 195 -10.92 -61.78 18.70
#